data_AF-A0A485M0G7-F1
#
_entry.id   AF-A0A485M0G7-F1
#
_cell.length_a   1.000
_cell.length_b   1.000
_cell.length_c   1.000
_cell.angle_alpha   90.00
_cell.angle_beta   90.00
_cell.angle_gamma   90.00
#
_symmetry.space_group_name_H-M   'P 1'
#
loop_
_entity.id
_entity.type
_entity.pdbx_description
1 polymer ?
#
loop_
_entity_poly.entity_id
_entity_poly.type
_entity_poly.pdbx_seq_one_letter_code
_entity_poly.pdbx_strand_id
1 'polypeptide(L)'
;MSTQKTYRDRVMNLSSRILGPCDSQPVRSLTEALTIILAAICENVMAGTGHIPDPEHSTIEKCSVSVCFMAACTVPLISQLREGGQDVDAESLLHRAGQRIFERYGKEDQRTIVESGMFLFKELINEAPGNHKLQEWMGSVHNVTDKYVRTGGRTDCVDLFAPLYLVLLMATKQTGARPGMEKET
;
A
#
# COMPACT_ATOMS: atom_id res chain seq x y z
N MET A 1 -20.51 -25.39 15.93
CA MET A 1 -20.92 -24.06 15.42
C MET A 1 -19.66 -23.30 15.07
N SER A 2 -19.42 -23.01 13.78
CA SER A 2 -18.22 -22.27 13.36
C SER A 2 -18.38 -20.81 13.77
N THR A 3 -17.61 -20.34 14.76
CA THR A 3 -17.50 -18.93 15.11
C THR A 3 -17.06 -18.15 13.87
N GLN A 4 -17.93 -17.29 13.35
CA GLN A 4 -17.62 -16.48 12.18
C GLN A 4 -16.45 -15.56 12.54
N LYS A 5 -15.28 -15.77 11.93
CA LYS A 5 -14.08 -14.95 12.21
C LYS A 5 -14.36 -13.48 11.90
N THR A 6 -14.09 -12.60 12.86
CA THR A 6 -14.23 -11.16 12.70
C THR A 6 -13.20 -10.62 11.71
N TYR A 7 -13.40 -9.42 11.17
CA TYR A 7 -12.41 -8.79 10.29
C TYR A 7 -11.07 -8.58 10.99
N ARG A 8 -11.10 -8.20 12.28
CA ARG A 8 -9.92 -8.12 13.15
C ARG A 8 -9.16 -9.45 13.20
N ASP A 9 -9.86 -10.57 13.40
CA ASP A 9 -9.22 -11.88 13.42
C ASP A 9 -8.54 -12.21 12.08
N ARG A 10 -9.14 -11.79 10.97
CA ARG A 10 -8.56 -12.00 9.63
C ARG A 10 -7.30 -11.18 9.43
N VAL A 11 -7.29 -9.92 9.87
CA VAL A 11 -6.10 -9.05 9.87
C VAL A 11 -4.98 -9.67 10.70
N MET A 12 -5.25 -10.08 11.94
CA MET A 12 -4.23 -10.69 12.82
C MET A 12 -3.69 -12.02 12.27
N ASN A 13 -4.56 -12.85 11.68
CA ASN A 13 -4.16 -14.12 11.08
C ASN A 13 -3.32 -13.90 9.80
N LEU A 14 -3.68 -12.92 8.97
CA LEU A 14 -2.94 -12.60 7.75
C LEU A 14 -1.54 -12.07 8.09
N SER A 15 -1.43 -11.11 9.01
CA SER A 15 -0.12 -10.56 9.41
C SER A 15 0.81 -11.65 9.96
N SER A 16 0.29 -12.54 10.80
CA SER A 16 1.05 -13.68 11.34
C SER A 16 1.53 -14.63 10.22
N ARG A 17 0.72 -14.81 9.17
CA ARG A 17 1.11 -15.63 8.01
C ARG A 17 2.15 -14.96 7.13
N ILE A 18 2.08 -13.64 6.97
CA ILE A 18 3.06 -12.86 6.22
C ILE A 18 4.44 -12.97 6.89
N LEU A 19 4.51 -12.87 8.22
CA LEU A 19 5.78 -13.00 8.96
C LEU A 19 6.37 -14.42 8.93
N GLY A 20 5.55 -15.43 8.61
CA GLY A 20 5.99 -16.82 8.54
C GLY A 20 6.38 -17.43 9.90
N PRO A 21 6.73 -18.74 9.93
CA PRO A 21 7.06 -19.47 11.16
C PRO A 21 8.50 -19.27 11.67
N CYS A 22 9.37 -18.53 10.96
CA CYS A 22 10.75 -18.29 11.40
C CYS A 22 10.81 -17.10 12.39
N ASP A 23 10.89 -17.43 13.69
CA ASP A 23 11.33 -16.60 14.83
C ASP A 23 10.65 -15.23 15.07
N SER A 24 9.54 -14.96 14.40
CA SER A 24 8.81 -13.72 14.60
C SER A 24 7.97 -13.79 15.87
N GLN A 25 8.20 -12.84 16.79
CA GLN A 25 7.30 -12.66 17.94
C GLN A 25 5.85 -12.55 17.45
N PRO A 26 4.88 -13.13 18.18
CA PRO A 26 3.47 -13.05 17.78
C PRO A 26 3.05 -11.60 17.66
N VAL A 27 2.32 -11.27 16.59
CA VAL A 27 1.81 -9.92 16.33
C VAL A 27 0.95 -9.48 17.51
N ARG A 28 1.35 -8.39 18.19
CA ARG A 28 0.83 -8.03 19.52
C ARG A 28 -0.34 -7.05 19.45
N SER A 29 -0.46 -6.33 18.34
CA SER A 29 -1.47 -5.29 18.19
C SER A 29 -2.07 -5.24 16.78
N LEU A 30 -3.26 -4.65 16.69
CA LEU A 30 -3.94 -4.42 15.42
C LEU A 30 -3.15 -3.46 14.53
N THR A 31 -2.58 -2.40 15.11
CA THR A 31 -1.73 -1.45 14.38
C THR A 31 -0.51 -2.14 13.79
N GLU A 32 0.17 -2.98 14.56
CA GLU A 32 1.31 -3.77 14.07
C GLU A 32 0.90 -4.73 12.95
N ALA A 33 -0.24 -5.42 13.11
CA ALA A 33 -0.78 -6.29 12.06
C ALA A 33 -1.05 -5.55 10.75
N LEU A 34 -1.66 -4.36 10.83
CA LEU A 34 -1.92 -3.51 9.68
C LEU A 34 -0.62 -2.98 9.05
N THR A 35 0.35 -2.58 9.87
CA THR A 35 1.68 -2.16 9.38
C THR A 35 2.34 -3.27 8.57
N ILE A 36 2.29 -4.51 9.05
CA ILE A 36 2.84 -5.68 8.34
C ILE A 36 2.11 -5.91 7.02
N ILE A 37 0.78 -5.85 7.01
CA ILE A 37 -0.02 -6.07 5.80
C ILE A 37 0.26 -4.99 4.76
N LEU A 38 0.27 -3.72 5.16
CA LEU A 38 0.53 -2.60 4.26
C LEU A 38 1.97 -2.65 3.71
N ALA A 39 2.94 -2.95 4.56
CA ALA A 39 4.33 -3.14 4.12
C ALA A 39 4.44 -4.27 3.10
N ALA A 40 3.83 -5.41 3.36
CA ALA A 40 3.83 -6.53 2.42
C ALA A 40 3.15 -6.20 1.10
N ILE A 41 2.02 -5.47 1.10
CA ILE A 41 1.40 -5.01 -0.15
C ILE A 41 2.36 -4.10 -0.91
N CYS A 42 2.98 -3.14 -0.22
CA CYS A 42 3.90 -2.18 -0.82
C CYS A 42 5.16 -2.87 -1.41
N GLU A 43 5.77 -3.78 -0.65
CA GLU A 43 6.90 -4.59 -1.09
C GLU A 43 6.55 -5.43 -2.32
N ASN A 44 5.35 -6.04 -2.36
CA ASN A 44 4.89 -6.82 -3.52
C ASN A 44 4.69 -5.95 -4.77
N VAL A 45 4.09 -4.75 -4.65
CA VAL A 45 3.94 -3.88 -5.82
C VAL A 45 5.27 -3.35 -6.33
N MET A 46 6.19 -3.03 -5.42
CA MET A 46 7.51 -2.56 -5.78
C MET A 46 8.32 -3.65 -6.48
N ALA A 47 8.33 -4.87 -5.94
CA ALA A 47 8.93 -6.03 -6.58
C ALA A 47 8.32 -6.32 -7.95
N GLY A 48 6.98 -6.29 -8.07
CA GLY A 48 6.27 -6.52 -9.32
C GLY A 48 6.44 -5.43 -10.38
N THR A 49 6.99 -4.26 -10.01
CA THR A 49 7.23 -3.13 -10.93
C THR A 49 8.71 -2.79 -11.11
N GLY A 50 9.62 -3.54 -10.47
CA GLY A 50 11.05 -3.23 -10.48
C GLY A 50 11.42 -1.94 -9.73
N HIS A 51 10.51 -1.40 -8.92
CA HIS A 51 10.78 -0.24 -8.06
C HIS A 51 11.55 -0.72 -6.82
N ILE A 52 12.75 -0.18 -6.59
CA ILE A 52 13.58 -0.52 -5.44
C ILE A 52 13.54 0.65 -4.44
N PRO A 53 13.05 0.47 -3.20
CA PRO A 53 12.98 1.53 -2.19
C PRO A 53 14.35 1.81 -1.58
N ASP A 54 15.26 2.34 -2.39
CA ASP A 54 16.64 2.60 -2.04
C ASP A 54 17.05 3.97 -2.58
N PRO A 55 17.71 4.83 -1.78
CA PRO A 55 18.07 6.17 -2.19
C PRO A 55 19.01 6.22 -3.40
N GLU A 56 19.76 5.15 -3.69
CA GLU A 56 20.62 5.06 -4.88
C GLU A 56 19.82 4.68 -6.14
N HIS A 57 18.61 4.14 -5.98
CA HIS A 57 17.83 3.54 -7.07
C HIS A 57 16.51 4.26 -7.35
N SER A 58 15.95 4.97 -6.36
CA SER A 58 14.65 5.62 -6.44
C SER A 58 14.63 6.98 -5.76
N THR A 59 13.93 7.91 -6.40
CA THR A 59 13.76 9.26 -5.86
C THR A 59 12.66 9.30 -4.82
N ILE A 60 12.68 10.34 -3.97
CA ILE A 60 11.63 10.61 -2.98
C ILE A 60 10.26 10.65 -3.67
N GLU A 61 10.15 11.29 -4.84
CA GLU A 61 8.89 11.42 -5.57
C GLU A 61 8.32 10.06 -6.00
N LYS A 62 9.18 9.16 -6.50
CA LYS A 62 8.76 7.80 -6.86
C LYS A 62 8.27 7.04 -5.65
N CYS A 63 9.00 7.11 -4.53
CA CYS A 63 8.62 6.47 -3.28
C CYS A 63 7.34 7.07 -2.68
N SER A 64 7.07 8.36 -2.87
CA SER A 64 5.80 8.98 -2.48
C SER A 64 4.61 8.41 -3.24
N VAL A 65 4.76 7.99 -4.50
CA VAL A 65 3.68 7.31 -5.23
C VAL A 65 3.36 5.93 -4.62
N SER A 66 4.36 5.19 -4.15
CA SER A 66 4.09 3.95 -3.39
C SER A 66 3.35 4.21 -2.08
N VAL A 67 3.66 5.31 -1.38
CA VAL A 67 2.87 5.69 -0.20
C VAL A 67 1.44 6.10 -0.57
N CYS A 68 1.24 6.82 -1.68
CA CYS A 68 -0.09 7.15 -2.18
C CYS A 68 -0.93 5.87 -2.44
N PHE A 69 -0.32 4.86 -3.06
CA PHE A 69 -0.95 3.55 -3.24
C PHE A 69 -1.27 2.86 -1.91
N MET A 70 -0.34 2.90 -0.96
CA MET A 70 -0.52 2.36 0.39
C MET A 70 -1.65 3.06 1.16
N ALA A 71 -1.79 4.38 0.99
CA ALA A 71 -2.90 5.15 1.55
C ALA A 71 -4.25 4.72 0.95
N ALA A 72 -4.33 4.48 -0.36
CA ALA A 72 -5.53 3.93 -0.99
C ALA A 72 -5.89 2.53 -0.45
N CYS A 73 -4.88 1.68 -0.21
CA CYS A 73 -5.08 0.37 0.43
C CYS A 73 -5.52 0.49 1.90
N THR A 74 -5.21 1.59 2.58
CA THR A 74 -5.51 1.77 4.00
C THR A 74 -7.00 2.06 4.25
N VAL A 75 -7.68 2.72 3.32
CA VAL A 75 -9.11 3.07 3.39
C VAL A 75 -10.02 1.86 3.67
N PRO A 76 -10.02 0.78 2.87
CA PRO A 76 -10.89 -0.37 3.10
C PRO A 76 -10.57 -1.09 4.42
N LEU A 77 -9.28 -1.13 4.82
CA LEU A 77 -8.85 -1.77 6.07
C LEU A 77 -9.44 -1.04 7.28
N ILE A 78 -9.29 0.28 7.33
CA ILE A 78 -9.78 1.09 8.45
C ILE A 78 -11.30 1.12 8.44
N SER A 79 -11.96 1.24 7.28
CA SER A 79 -13.43 1.24 7.20
C SER A 79 -14.02 -0.04 7.81
N GLN A 80 -13.52 -1.21 7.42
CA GLN A 80 -14.00 -2.50 7.92
C GLN A 80 -13.70 -2.71 9.42
N LEU A 81 -12.58 -2.19 9.90
CA LEU A 81 -12.24 -2.24 11.33
C LEU A 81 -13.12 -1.30 12.17
N ARG A 82 -13.42 -0.11 11.65
CA ARG A 82 -14.31 0.87 12.29
C ARG A 82 -15.74 0.34 12.39
N GLU A 83 -16.24 -0.34 11.36
CA GLU A 83 -17.53 -1.05 11.41
C GLU A 83 -17.57 -2.11 12.54
N GLY A 84 -16.41 -2.70 12.87
CA GLY A 84 -16.23 -3.61 14.00
C GLY A 84 -15.90 -2.94 15.33
N GLY A 85 -16.04 -1.61 15.45
CA GLY A 85 -15.77 -0.85 16.66
C GLY A 85 -14.28 -0.70 17.01
N GLN A 86 -13.38 -0.91 16.05
CA GLN A 86 -11.95 -0.72 16.23
C GLN A 86 -11.55 0.65 15.67
N ASP A 87 -10.87 1.46 16.47
CA ASP A 87 -10.32 2.73 16.00
C ASP A 87 -8.82 2.58 15.70
N VAL A 88 -8.42 3.11 14.55
CA VAL A 88 -7.05 3.02 14.03
C VAL A 88 -6.69 4.37 13.44
N ASP A 89 -5.62 4.96 13.96
CA ASP A 89 -5.07 6.19 13.40
C ASP A 89 -4.33 5.90 12.08
N ALA A 90 -4.88 6.42 10.99
CA ALA A 90 -4.37 6.24 9.64
C ALA A 90 -2.98 6.89 9.46
N GLU A 91 -2.74 8.04 10.08
CA GLU A 91 -1.49 8.78 9.92
C GLU A 91 -0.34 8.03 10.60
N SER A 92 -0.51 7.67 11.88
CA SER A 92 0.47 6.84 12.60
C SER A 92 0.70 5.49 11.91
N LEU A 93 -0.35 4.89 11.34
CA LEU A 93 -0.22 3.63 10.59
C LEU A 93 0.65 3.79 9.34
N LEU A 94 0.40 4.83 8.53
CA LEU A 94 1.18 5.10 7.31
C LEU A 94 2.63 5.46 7.62
N HIS A 95 2.88 6.23 8.68
CA HIS A 95 4.26 6.51 9.12
C HIS A 95 5.01 5.25 9.55
N ARG A 96 4.36 4.36 10.32
CA ARG A 96 4.98 3.09 10.74
C ARG A 96 5.27 2.17 9.55
N ALA A 97 4.33 2.07 8.61
CA ALA A 97 4.51 1.28 7.40
C ALA A 97 5.61 1.87 6.51
N GLY A 98 5.60 3.18 6.29
CA GLY A 98 6.62 3.89 5.53
C GLY A 98 8.03 3.74 6.13
N GLN A 99 8.17 3.88 7.45
CA GLN A 99 9.46 3.67 8.14
C GLN A 99 10.03 2.26 7.90
N ARG A 100 9.15 1.25 7.90
CA ARG A 100 9.56 -0.14 7.61
C ARG A 100 9.99 -0.31 6.15
N ILE A 101 9.25 0.27 5.22
CA ILE A 101 9.50 0.11 3.78
C ILE A 101 10.75 0.87 3.34
N PHE A 102 10.94 2.09 3.85
CA PHE A 102 11.98 3.02 3.44
C PHE A 102 13.12 3.09 4.46
N GLU A 103 13.41 2.00 5.17
CA GLU A 103 14.39 1.95 6.26
C GLU A 103 15.81 2.40 5.83
N ARG A 104 16.12 2.29 4.52
CA ARG A 104 17.40 2.70 3.91
C ARG A 104 17.53 4.22 3.70
N TYR A 105 16.42 4.95 3.72
CA TYR A 105 16.41 6.41 3.62
C TYR A 105 16.73 7.05 4.97
N GLY A 106 17.25 8.28 4.97
CA GLY A 106 17.37 9.08 6.18
C GLY A 106 16.01 9.36 6.81
N LYS A 107 15.95 9.61 8.13
CA LYS A 107 14.67 9.85 8.84
C LYS A 107 13.87 11.02 8.26
N GLU A 108 14.56 12.06 7.80
CA GLU A 108 13.94 13.23 7.16
C GLU A 108 13.33 12.86 5.80
N ASP A 109 14.05 12.09 4.98
CA ASP A 109 13.56 11.59 3.70
C ASP A 109 12.38 10.63 3.89
N GLN A 110 12.47 9.69 4.85
CA GLN A 110 11.35 8.80 5.18
C GLN A 110 10.08 9.57 5.52
N ARG A 111 10.23 10.63 6.33
CA ARG A 111 9.12 11.51 6.70
C ARG A 111 8.56 12.22 5.47
N THR A 112 9.43 12.81 4.66
CA THR A 112 9.06 13.52 3.42
C THR A 112 8.33 12.58 2.46
N ILE A 113 8.86 11.37 2.23
CA ILE A 113 8.25 10.35 1.37
C ILE A 113 6.81 10.08 1.82
N VAL A 114 6.59 9.88 3.12
CA VAL A 114 5.27 9.59 3.69
C VAL A 114 4.33 10.79 3.57
N GLU A 115 4.77 11.97 4.00
CA GLU A 115 3.96 13.20 3.96
C GLU A 115 3.57 13.57 2.52
N SER A 116 4.51 13.51 1.58
CA SER A 116 4.24 13.75 0.16
C SER A 116 3.30 12.70 -0.43
N GLY A 117 3.43 11.43 -0.07
CA GLY A 117 2.51 10.39 -0.53
C GLY A 117 1.09 10.55 0.01
N MET A 118 0.96 10.94 1.27
CA MET A 118 -0.33 11.28 1.88
C MET A 118 -0.96 12.51 1.22
N PHE A 119 -0.16 13.51 0.86
CA PHE A 119 -0.61 14.68 0.13
C PHE A 119 -1.14 14.30 -1.26
N LEU A 120 -0.38 13.51 -2.03
CA LEU A 120 -0.81 13.00 -3.34
C LEU A 120 -2.13 12.23 -3.25
N PHE A 121 -2.31 11.41 -2.22
CA PHE A 121 -3.56 10.69 -2.01
C PHE A 121 -4.74 11.63 -1.72
N LYS A 122 -4.53 12.70 -0.95
CA LYS A 122 -5.57 13.72 -0.71
C LYS A 122 -5.98 14.43 -2.00
N GLU A 123 -5.01 14.78 -2.85
CA GLU A 123 -5.30 15.37 -4.17
C GLU A 123 -6.11 14.40 -5.04
N LEU A 124 -5.71 13.13 -5.07
CA LEU A 124 -6.40 12.07 -5.79
C LEU A 124 -7.88 11.95 -5.35
N ILE A 125 -8.14 11.95 -4.04
CA ILE A 125 -9.50 11.87 -3.50
C ILE A 125 -10.34 13.11 -3.86
N ASN A 126 -9.73 14.30 -3.87
CA ASN A 126 -10.42 15.53 -4.23
C ASN A 126 -10.81 15.56 -5.72
N GLU A 127 -10.03 14.94 -6.60
CA GLU A 127 -10.31 14.84 -8.03
C GLU A 127 -11.34 13.74 -8.38
N ALA A 128 -11.46 12.71 -7.54
CA ALA A 128 -12.26 11.54 -7.83
C ALA A 128 -13.74 11.80 -8.16
N PRO A 129 -14.48 12.75 -7.54
CA PRO A 129 -15.89 13.00 -7.87
C PRO A 129 -16.12 13.35 -9.35
N GLY A 130 -15.14 13.97 -10.01
CA GLY A 130 -15.20 14.34 -11.42
C GLY A 130 -14.56 13.35 -12.39
N ASN A 131 -13.97 12.26 -11.89
CA ASN A 131 -13.14 11.35 -12.68
C ASN A 131 -13.54 9.89 -12.51
N HIS A 132 -14.36 9.39 -13.44
CA HIS A 132 -14.86 8.00 -13.42
C HIS A 132 -13.74 6.96 -13.37
N LYS A 133 -12.68 7.14 -14.16
CA LYS A 133 -11.55 6.19 -14.19
C LYS A 133 -10.85 6.11 -12.84
N LEU A 134 -10.78 7.24 -12.13
CA LEU A 134 -10.19 7.29 -10.81
C LEU A 134 -11.06 6.58 -9.77
N GLN A 135 -12.38 6.76 -9.85
CA GLN A 135 -13.34 6.03 -9.02
C GLN A 135 -13.26 4.52 -9.25
N GLU A 136 -13.18 4.08 -10.51
CA GLU A 136 -13.01 2.66 -10.86
C GLU A 136 -11.69 2.09 -10.32
N TRP A 137 -10.59 2.84 -10.47
CA TRP A 137 -9.29 2.44 -9.93
C TRP A 137 -9.33 2.31 -8.41
N MET A 138 -9.88 3.30 -7.69
CA MET A 138 -10.04 3.23 -6.23
C MET A 138 -10.92 2.06 -5.81
N GLY A 139 -12.06 1.85 -6.48
CA GLY A 139 -12.94 0.71 -6.24
C GLY A 139 -12.21 -0.63 -6.42
N SER A 140 -11.34 -0.72 -7.43
CA SER A 140 -10.52 -1.90 -7.68
C SER A 140 -9.48 -2.14 -6.58
N VAL A 141 -8.75 -1.09 -6.16
CA VAL A 141 -7.81 -1.15 -5.03
C VAL A 141 -8.53 -1.58 -3.75
N HIS A 142 -9.71 -1.00 -3.47
CA HIS A 142 -10.49 -1.33 -2.28
C HIS A 142 -10.93 -2.79 -2.28
N ASN A 143 -11.48 -3.27 -3.41
CA ASN A 143 -11.94 -4.65 -3.55
C ASN A 143 -10.79 -5.66 -3.44
N VAL A 144 -9.65 -5.40 -4.11
CA VAL A 144 -8.47 -6.29 -4.03
C VAL A 144 -7.92 -6.33 -2.61
N THR A 145 -7.83 -5.18 -1.93
CA THR A 145 -7.31 -5.11 -0.56
C THR A 145 -8.24 -5.83 0.43
N ASP A 146 -9.54 -5.59 0.37
CA ASP A 146 -10.51 -6.28 1.23
C ASP A 146 -10.51 -7.79 0.98
N LYS A 147 -10.51 -8.22 -0.29
CA LYS A 147 -10.43 -9.64 -0.66
C LYS A 147 -9.14 -10.28 -0.17
N TYR A 148 -8.00 -9.60 -0.29
CA TYR A 148 -6.70 -10.06 0.21
C TYR A 148 -6.76 -10.36 1.72
N VAL A 149 -7.34 -9.47 2.52
CA VAL A 149 -7.53 -9.71 3.96
C VAL A 149 -8.54 -10.83 4.21
N ARG A 150 -9.68 -10.82 3.52
CA ARG A 150 -10.75 -11.82 3.74
C ARG A 150 -10.29 -13.23 3.45
N THR A 151 -9.48 -13.44 2.43
CA THR A 151 -8.97 -14.76 2.04
C THR A 151 -7.71 -15.14 2.81
N GLY A 152 -7.17 -14.21 3.62
CA GLY A 152 -5.89 -14.34 4.28
C GLY A 152 -4.77 -14.54 3.25
N GLY A 153 -4.78 -13.78 2.16
CA GLY A 153 -3.75 -13.84 1.12
C GLY A 153 -3.64 -15.18 0.40
N ARG A 154 -4.71 -15.98 0.36
CA ARG A 154 -4.74 -17.29 -0.34
C ARG A 154 -5.20 -17.19 -1.79
N THR A 155 -5.53 -16.00 -2.24
CA THR A 155 -5.97 -15.72 -3.60
C THR A 155 -4.88 -14.99 -4.34
N ASP A 156 -4.95 -15.04 -5.68
CA ASP A 156 -4.08 -14.31 -6.63
C ASP A 156 -4.25 -12.77 -6.55
N CYS A 157 -4.80 -12.25 -5.45
CA CYS A 157 -4.93 -10.82 -5.17
C CYS A 157 -3.56 -10.13 -5.09
N VAL A 158 -2.52 -10.87 -4.66
CA VAL A 158 -1.15 -10.32 -4.62
C VAL A 158 -0.71 -9.89 -6.01
N ASP A 159 -1.00 -10.71 -7.03
CA ASP A 159 -0.64 -10.45 -8.42
C ASP A 159 -1.42 -9.29 -9.04
N LEU A 160 -2.54 -8.88 -8.42
CA LEU A 160 -3.35 -7.75 -8.88
C LEU A 160 -2.86 -6.40 -8.36
N PHE A 161 -2.06 -6.37 -7.28
CA PHE A 161 -1.59 -5.10 -6.75
C PHE A 161 -0.59 -4.39 -7.69
N ALA A 162 0.33 -5.13 -8.30
CA ALA A 162 1.34 -4.52 -9.19
C ALA A 162 0.72 -3.84 -10.43
N PRO A 163 -0.24 -4.47 -11.16
CA PRO A 163 -0.98 -3.78 -12.22
C PRO A 163 -1.73 -2.52 -11.75
N LEU A 164 -2.37 -2.57 -10.57
CA LEU A 164 -3.07 -1.40 -10.01
C LEU A 164 -2.11 -0.27 -9.65
N TYR A 165 -0.90 -0.61 -9.18
CA TYR A 165 0.16 0.35 -8.91
C TYR A 165 0.73 0.94 -10.20
N LEU A 166 0.91 0.15 -11.27
CA LEU A 166 1.31 0.66 -12.58
C LEU A 166 0.32 1.68 -13.15
N VAL A 167 -0.99 1.44 -12.98
CA VAL A 167 -2.02 2.42 -13.39
C VAL A 167 -1.82 3.76 -12.67
N LEU A 168 -1.50 3.73 -11.37
CA LEU A 168 -1.20 4.95 -10.61
C LEU A 168 0.11 5.61 -11.09
N LEU A 169 1.16 4.86 -11.35
CA LEU A 169 2.43 5.38 -11.89
C LEU A 169 2.26 6.05 -13.26
N MET A 170 1.42 5.48 -14.13
CA MET A 170 1.09 6.08 -15.43
C MET A 170 0.28 7.37 -15.26
N ALA A 171 -0.71 7.38 -14.35
CA ALA A 171 -1.52 8.56 -14.08
C ALA A 171 -0.69 9.72 -13.50
N THR A 172 0.28 9.40 -12.64
CA THR A 172 1.20 10.37 -12.00
C THR A 172 2.39 10.75 -12.90
N LYS A 173 2.45 10.25 -14.14
CA LYS A 173 3.54 10.48 -15.13
C LYS A 173 4.94 10.04 -14.64
N GLN A 174 5.01 9.11 -13.68
CA GLN A 174 6.26 8.63 -13.09
C GLN A 174 6.90 7.44 -13.84
N THR A 175 6.29 7.01 -14.95
CA THR A 175 6.92 6.04 -15.86
C THR A 175 7.82 6.78 -16.85
N GLY A 176 9.11 6.83 -16.52
CA GLY A 176 10.16 7.09 -17.49
C GLY A 176 10.23 5.97 -18.52
N ALA A 177 9.30 5.94 -19.46
CA ALA A 177 9.46 5.31 -20.76
C ALA A 177 9.44 6.43 -21.80
N ARG A 178 10.62 6.99 -22.11
CA ARG A 178 10.83 7.66 -23.39
C ARG A 178 10.91 6.56 -24.45
N PRO A 179 9.97 6.46 -25.41
CA PRO A 179 10.29 5.80 -26.67
C PRO A 179 11.22 6.77 -27.42
N GLY A 180 12.42 6.29 -27.75
CA GLY A 180 13.47 7.12 -28.30
C GLY A 180 13.13 7.78 -29.64
N MET A 181 13.89 8.82 -29.94
CA MET A 181 14.68 8.86 -31.17
C MET A 181 15.80 9.88 -30.98
N GLU A 182 16.98 9.37 -30.64
CA GLU A 182 18.17 9.78 -31.37
C GLU A 182 17.95 9.38 -32.82
N LYS A 183 17.93 10.34 -33.74
CA LYS A 183 18.60 10.27 -35.03
C LYS A 183 18.93 11.68 -35.50
N GLU A 184 20.22 11.96 -35.53
CA GLU A 184 20.97 12.71 -36.55
C GLU A 184 20.14 13.57 -37.52
N THR A 185 20.28 14.89 -37.45
CA THR A 185 21.03 15.70 -38.44
C THR A 185 21.23 17.12 -37.95
#